data_AF-A0A4Z0K5R7-F1
#
_entry.id   AF-A0A4Z0K5R7-F1
#
_cell.length_a   1.000
_cell.length_b   1.000
_cell.length_c   1.000
_cell.angle_alpha   90.00
_cell.angle_beta   90.00
_cell.angle_gamma   90.00
#
_symmetry.space_group_name_H-M   'P 1'
#
loop_
_entity.id
_entity.type
_entity.pdbx_description
1 polymer ?
#
loop_
_entity_poly.entity_id
_entity_poly.type
_entity_poly.pdbx_seq_one_letter_code
_entity_poly.pdbx_strand_id
1 'polypeptide(L)'
;PTSAPSLTLAELAEDWSVSRATLQNDMADVREHLLRYHLTLETRPRHGMKLFGGEMAIRACLTDLLWTLAQQEPSHPLIVSTTLNTEVSQRLQSLLPDIFSHCQIRLTDESVLFLRLYCAVAVRRIREGYPLSECEAEEVDEKVRHAAHEIGELLQ
;
A
#
# COMPACT_ATOMS: atom_id res chain seq x y z
N PRO A 1 1.57 -16.40 6.32
CA PRO A 1 2.12 -15.80 5.08
C PRO A 1 0.99 -15.45 4.10
N THR A 2 0.79 -14.16 3.86
CA THR A 2 -0.19 -13.67 2.90
C THR A 2 0.35 -13.91 1.49
N SER A 3 -0.48 -14.42 0.58
CA SER A 3 -0.03 -14.83 -0.75
C SER A 3 -0.99 -14.33 -1.82
N ALA A 4 -0.50 -13.43 -2.69
CA ALA A 4 -1.28 -12.84 -3.78
C ALA A 4 -1.68 -13.89 -4.84
N PRO A 5 -2.72 -13.66 -5.67
CA PRO A 5 -3.01 -14.54 -6.80
C PRO A 5 -1.79 -14.68 -7.72
N SER A 6 -1.65 -15.84 -8.35
CA SER A 6 -0.56 -16.11 -9.27
C SER A 6 -0.80 -15.45 -10.63
N LEU A 7 0.23 -14.87 -11.22
CA LEU A 7 0.18 -14.14 -12.49
C LEU A 7 1.35 -14.55 -13.38
N THR A 8 1.11 -14.79 -14.67
CA THR A 8 2.16 -15.16 -15.61
C THR A 8 2.75 -13.94 -16.32
N LEU A 9 4.03 -14.02 -16.69
CA LEU A 9 4.66 -12.99 -17.54
C LEU A 9 4.04 -12.91 -18.94
N ALA A 10 3.41 -13.99 -19.41
CA ALA A 10 2.73 -13.99 -20.69
C ALA A 10 1.47 -13.13 -20.64
N GLU A 11 0.64 -13.28 -19.60
CA GLU A 11 -0.54 -12.44 -19.37
C GLU A 11 -0.15 -10.97 -19.23
N LEU A 12 0.87 -10.66 -18.43
CA LEU A 12 1.37 -9.29 -18.30
C LEU A 12 1.89 -8.69 -19.61
N ALA A 13 2.60 -9.48 -20.42
CA ALA A 13 3.13 -9.04 -21.70
C ALA A 13 2.01 -8.66 -22.67
N GLU A 14 0.94 -9.46 -22.69
CA GLU A 14 -0.24 -9.23 -23.51
C GLU A 14 -1.02 -8.00 -23.02
N ASP A 15 -1.32 -7.93 -21.72
CA ASP A 15 -2.06 -6.81 -21.10
C ASP A 15 -1.36 -5.47 -21.31
N TRP A 16 -0.02 -5.44 -21.23
CA TRP A 16 0.76 -4.22 -21.36
C TRP A 16 1.29 -3.99 -22.78
N SER A 17 0.95 -4.87 -23.73
CA SER A 17 1.40 -4.81 -25.13
C SER A 17 2.93 -4.69 -25.28
N VAL A 18 3.68 -5.45 -24.47
CA VAL A 18 5.16 -5.50 -24.46
C VAL A 18 5.68 -6.90 -24.74
N SER A 19 6.97 -7.03 -25.06
CA SER A 19 7.56 -8.37 -25.28
C SER A 19 7.80 -9.10 -23.95
N ARG A 20 7.64 -10.43 -23.95
CA ARG A 20 8.00 -11.28 -22.80
C ARG A 20 9.47 -11.10 -22.38
N ALA A 21 10.37 -10.88 -23.34
CA ALA A 21 11.78 -10.67 -23.08
C ALA A 21 12.04 -9.33 -22.35
N THR A 22 11.31 -8.28 -22.72
CA THR A 22 11.35 -6.97 -22.03
C THR A 22 10.96 -7.15 -20.58
N LEU A 23 9.78 -7.72 -20.31
CA LEU A 23 9.34 -7.96 -18.92
C LEU A 23 10.32 -8.86 -18.17
N GLN A 24 10.81 -9.94 -18.79
CA GLN A 24 11.75 -10.84 -18.16
C GLN A 24 13.05 -10.13 -17.72
N ASN A 25 13.54 -9.17 -18.50
CA ASN A 25 14.71 -8.36 -18.15
C ASN A 25 14.40 -7.43 -16.97
N ASP A 26 13.25 -6.76 -16.99
CA ASP A 26 12.81 -5.85 -15.92
C ASP A 26 12.55 -6.58 -14.59
N MET A 27 12.21 -7.87 -14.65
CA MET A 27 11.95 -8.68 -13.46
C MET A 27 13.18 -8.88 -12.56
N ALA A 28 14.40 -8.59 -13.03
CA ALA A 28 15.58 -8.58 -12.17
C ALA A 28 15.48 -7.44 -11.14
N ASP A 29 15.21 -6.23 -11.61
CA ASP A 29 15.10 -5.02 -10.79
C ASP A 29 13.88 -5.09 -9.86
N VAL A 30 12.76 -5.63 -10.35
CA VAL A 30 11.55 -5.84 -9.54
C VAL A 30 11.84 -6.76 -8.35
N ARG A 31 12.57 -7.87 -8.56
CA ARG A 31 12.93 -8.79 -7.47
C ARG A 31 13.87 -8.12 -6.48
N GLU A 32 14.86 -7.37 -6.95
CA GLU A 32 15.76 -6.63 -6.07
C GLU A 32 15.00 -5.63 -5.20
N HIS A 33 14.06 -4.89 -5.78
CA HIS A 33 13.24 -3.94 -5.05
C HIS A 33 12.38 -4.62 -3.97
N LEU A 34 11.72 -5.72 -4.30
CA LEU A 34 10.88 -6.48 -3.37
C LEU A 34 11.69 -7.06 -2.19
N LEU A 35 12.92 -7.51 -2.46
CA LEU A 35 13.80 -8.05 -1.41
C LEU A 35 14.13 -7.03 -0.32
N ARG A 36 14.15 -5.72 -0.62
CA ARG A 36 14.36 -4.66 0.39
C ARG A 36 13.29 -4.66 1.48
N TYR A 37 12.09 -5.15 1.15
CA TYR A 37 10.96 -5.31 2.06
C TYR A 37 10.82 -6.75 2.59
N HIS A 38 11.79 -7.62 2.35
CA HIS A 38 11.71 -9.06 2.67
C HIS A 38 10.54 -9.76 1.94
N LEU A 39 10.20 -9.26 0.75
CA LEU A 39 9.20 -9.86 -0.13
C LEU A 39 9.91 -10.71 -1.17
N THR A 40 9.37 -11.91 -1.42
CA THR A 40 9.94 -12.85 -2.40
C THR A 40 8.94 -13.09 -3.52
N LEU A 41 9.39 -12.94 -4.76
CA LEU A 41 8.61 -13.30 -5.94
C LEU A 41 9.10 -14.64 -6.49
N GLU A 42 8.35 -15.71 -6.22
CA GLU A 42 8.68 -17.03 -6.72
C GLU A 42 7.98 -17.29 -8.06
N THR A 43 8.72 -17.85 -9.02
CA THR A 43 8.16 -18.32 -10.29
C THR A 43 7.98 -19.83 -10.24
N ARG A 44 6.77 -20.32 -10.44
CA ARG A 44 6.47 -21.76 -10.55
C ARG A 44 6.15 -22.13 -12.00
N PRO A 45 6.81 -23.15 -12.58
CA PRO A 45 6.48 -23.64 -13.91
C PRO A 45 4.99 -23.95 -14.02
N ARG A 46 4.35 -23.48 -15.11
CA ARG A 46 2.90 -23.64 -15.40
C ARG A 46 1.92 -22.96 -14.44
N HIS A 47 2.40 -22.28 -13.39
CA HIS A 47 1.55 -21.62 -12.41
C HIS A 47 1.79 -20.10 -12.34
N GLY A 48 2.84 -19.60 -12.99
CA GLY A 48 3.17 -18.18 -12.99
C GLY A 48 4.00 -17.75 -11.79
N MET A 49 4.00 -16.46 -11.52
CA MET A 49 4.73 -15.82 -10.43
C MET A 49 3.78 -15.54 -9.27
N LYS A 50 4.29 -15.66 -8.05
CA LYS A 50 3.52 -15.39 -6.84
C LYS A 50 4.37 -14.63 -5.84
N LEU A 51 3.80 -13.57 -5.27
CA LEU A 51 4.43 -12.77 -4.24
C LEU A 51 4.19 -13.40 -2.86
N PHE A 52 5.25 -13.49 -2.07
CA PHE A 52 5.26 -14.01 -0.71
C PHE A 52 5.88 -13.00 0.25
N GLY A 53 5.27 -12.88 1.43
CA GLY A 53 5.75 -12.02 2.51
C GLY A 53 4.71 -11.82 3.60
N GLY A 54 5.06 -11.04 4.61
CA GLY A 54 4.11 -10.56 5.60
C GLY A 54 3.24 -9.43 5.02
N GLU A 55 1.98 -9.35 5.43
CA GLU A 55 1.07 -8.30 4.97
C GLU A 55 1.59 -6.90 5.32
N MET A 56 2.23 -6.72 6.48
CA MET A 56 2.86 -5.46 6.86
C MET A 56 3.95 -5.03 5.87
N ALA A 57 4.79 -5.98 5.43
CA ALA A 57 5.83 -5.71 4.44
C ALA A 57 5.26 -5.36 3.06
N ILE A 58 4.15 -6.00 2.66
CA ILE A 58 3.44 -5.66 1.42
C ILE A 58 2.89 -4.23 1.49
N ARG A 59 2.25 -3.87 2.61
CA ARG A 59 1.71 -2.51 2.82
C ARG A 59 2.83 -1.47 2.80
N ALA A 60 3.94 -1.71 3.49
CA ALA A 60 5.10 -0.83 3.48
C ALA A 60 5.65 -0.61 2.05
N CYS A 61 5.86 -1.70 1.29
CA CYS A 61 6.32 -1.63 -0.09
C CYS A 61 5.38 -0.81 -0.99
N LEU A 62 4.07 -1.04 -0.88
CA LEU A 62 3.06 -0.30 -1.65
C LEU A 62 3.03 1.18 -1.27
N THR A 63 3.02 1.49 0.03
CA THR A 63 2.98 2.88 0.52
C THR A 63 4.22 3.65 0.09
N ASP A 64 5.41 3.07 0.20
CA ASP A 64 6.66 3.73 -0.21
C ASP A 64 6.72 3.97 -1.72
N LEU A 65 6.20 3.04 -2.54
CA LEU A 65 6.07 3.23 -3.98
C LEU A 65 5.15 4.41 -4.30
N LEU A 66 3.97 4.45 -3.67
CA LEU A 66 3.01 5.54 -3.88
C LEU A 66 3.55 6.88 -3.39
N TRP A 67 4.28 6.88 -2.27
CA TRP A 67 4.95 8.06 -1.76
C TRP A 67 5.98 8.58 -2.77
N THR A 68 6.85 7.70 -3.27
CA THR A 68 7.86 8.06 -4.28
C THR A 68 7.21 8.65 -5.53
N LEU A 69 6.13 8.03 -6.03
CA LEU A 69 5.38 8.55 -7.17
C LEU A 69 4.75 9.91 -6.85
N ALA A 70 4.18 10.10 -5.66
CA ALA A 70 3.53 11.36 -5.27
C ALA A 70 4.52 12.53 -5.24
N GLN A 71 5.77 12.28 -4.86
CA GLN A 71 6.81 13.30 -4.86
C GLN A 71 7.26 13.69 -6.29
N GLN A 72 7.08 12.81 -7.27
CA GLN A 72 7.48 13.05 -8.67
C GLN A 72 6.32 13.62 -9.51
N GLU A 73 5.15 12.98 -9.42
CA GLU A 73 3.94 13.32 -10.14
C GLU A 73 2.70 13.02 -9.27
N PRO A 74 2.16 14.02 -8.56
CA PRO A 74 1.00 13.83 -7.68
C PRO A 74 -0.26 13.30 -8.40
N SER A 75 -0.38 13.56 -9.70
CA SER A 75 -1.47 13.10 -10.57
C SER A 75 -1.25 11.72 -11.17
N HIS A 76 -0.19 11.00 -10.77
CA HIS A 76 0.16 9.73 -11.38
C HIS A 76 -1.01 8.72 -11.31
N PRO A 77 -1.36 8.02 -12.40
CA PRO A 77 -2.54 7.14 -12.45
C PRO A 77 -2.58 6.04 -11.38
N LEU A 78 -1.42 5.55 -10.91
CA LEU A 78 -1.37 4.57 -9.82
C LEU A 78 -1.74 5.15 -8.45
N ILE A 79 -1.40 6.42 -8.21
CA ILE A 79 -1.81 7.15 -7.00
C ILE A 79 -3.31 7.34 -7.06
N VAL A 80 -3.80 7.85 -8.19
CA VAL A 80 -5.22 8.05 -8.43
C VAL A 80 -5.95 6.72 -8.22
N SER A 81 -5.67 5.67 -8.99
CA SER A 81 -6.36 4.37 -8.85
C SER A 81 -6.29 3.73 -7.45
N THR A 82 -5.21 3.92 -6.70
CA THR A 82 -5.07 3.35 -5.34
C THR A 82 -5.73 4.21 -4.25
N THR A 83 -5.76 5.52 -4.42
CA THR A 83 -6.40 6.48 -3.51
C THR A 83 -7.87 6.75 -3.85
N LEU A 84 -8.34 6.32 -5.03
CA LEU A 84 -9.71 6.44 -5.53
C LEU A 84 -10.72 5.50 -4.84
N ASN A 85 -10.53 5.25 -3.56
CA ASN A 85 -11.68 5.09 -2.69
C ASN A 85 -12.18 6.51 -2.41
N THR A 86 -12.76 7.17 -3.43
CA THR A 86 -12.99 8.63 -3.48
C THR A 86 -13.70 9.14 -2.23
N GLU A 87 -14.65 8.37 -1.70
CA GLU A 87 -15.34 8.68 -0.45
C GLU A 87 -14.43 8.58 0.79
N VAL A 88 -13.64 7.52 0.92
CA VAL A 88 -12.73 7.34 2.06
C VAL A 88 -11.61 8.37 2.03
N SER A 89 -11.03 8.62 0.86
CA SER A 89 -9.97 9.63 0.68
C SER A 89 -10.49 11.04 0.97
N GLN A 90 -11.70 11.38 0.51
CA GLN A 90 -12.37 12.64 0.83
C GLN A 90 -12.67 12.76 2.33
N ARG A 91 -13.22 11.70 2.97
CA ARG A 91 -13.49 11.68 4.41
C ARG A 91 -12.21 11.87 5.22
N LEU A 92 -11.14 11.17 4.88
CA LEU A 92 -9.83 11.35 5.52
C LEU A 92 -9.33 12.78 5.33
N GLN A 93 -9.39 13.31 4.11
CA GLN A 93 -8.95 14.68 3.86
C GLN A 93 -9.73 15.72 4.66
N SER A 94 -11.04 15.54 4.84
CA SER A 94 -11.88 16.47 5.59
C SER A 94 -11.78 16.31 7.11
N LEU A 95 -11.62 15.08 7.62
CA LEU A 95 -11.75 14.78 9.05
C LEU A 95 -10.42 14.66 9.78
N LEU A 96 -9.32 14.30 9.09
CA LEU A 96 -8.00 14.21 9.72
C LEU A 96 -7.57 15.50 10.44
N PRO A 97 -7.77 16.72 9.89
CA PRO A 97 -7.41 17.95 10.60
C PRO A 97 -8.13 18.10 11.95
N ASP A 98 -9.43 17.78 11.99
CA ASP A 98 -10.23 17.84 13.21
C ASP A 98 -9.79 16.78 14.21
N ILE A 99 -9.49 15.56 13.75
CA ILE A 99 -8.98 14.47 14.58
C ILE A 99 -7.67 14.87 15.26
N PHE A 100 -6.71 15.38 14.49
CA PHE A 100 -5.41 15.77 15.04
C PHE A 100 -5.49 16.98 15.95
N SER A 101 -6.32 17.96 15.63
CA SER A 101 -6.50 19.16 16.44
C SER A 101 -7.00 18.81 17.85
N HIS A 102 -8.06 18.01 17.96
CA HIS A 102 -8.63 17.68 19.26
C HIS A 102 -7.80 16.64 20.03
N CYS A 103 -7.14 15.71 19.33
CA CYS A 103 -6.17 14.78 19.95
C CYS A 103 -4.84 15.48 20.32
N GLN A 104 -4.65 16.76 19.99
CA GLN A 104 -3.42 17.53 20.23
C GLN A 104 -2.18 16.90 19.56
N ILE A 105 -2.38 16.32 18.37
CA ILE A 105 -1.32 15.76 17.51
C ILE A 105 -0.96 16.81 16.46
N ARG A 106 0.35 17.02 16.24
CA ARG A 106 0.84 17.89 15.18
C ARG A 106 1.55 17.06 14.13
N LEU A 107 1.10 17.19 12.88
CA LEU A 107 1.71 16.57 11.71
C LEU A 107 2.03 17.65 10.69
N THR A 108 3.09 17.45 9.91
CA THR A 108 3.34 18.25 8.71
C THR A 108 2.38 17.83 7.59
N ASP A 109 2.19 18.69 6.59
CA ASP A 109 1.38 18.36 5.41
C ASP A 109 1.88 17.08 4.71
N GLU A 110 3.19 16.87 4.69
CA GLU A 110 3.85 15.66 4.18
C GLU A 110 3.45 14.42 4.98
N SER A 111 3.45 14.52 6.32
CA SER A 111 3.05 13.41 7.20
C SER A 111 1.56 13.08 7.04
N VAL A 112 0.71 14.09 6.85
CA VAL A 112 -0.71 13.91 6.55
C VAL A 112 -0.92 13.26 5.18
N LEU A 113 -0.14 13.65 4.17
CA LEU A 113 -0.16 12.98 2.87
C LEU A 113 0.27 11.52 2.97
N PHE A 114 1.38 11.24 3.65
CA PHE A 114 1.86 9.88 3.86
C PHE A 114 0.81 9.01 4.55
N LEU A 115 0.18 9.52 5.61
CA LEU A 115 -0.87 8.80 6.31
C LEU A 115 -2.08 8.50 5.40
N ARG A 116 -2.51 9.46 4.57
CA ARG A 116 -3.59 9.22 3.60
C ARG A 116 -3.25 8.11 2.62
N LEU A 117 -2.01 8.08 2.10
CA LEU A 117 -1.55 7.00 1.23
C LEU A 117 -1.54 5.66 1.96
N TYR A 118 -1.06 5.62 3.21
CA TYR A 118 -1.06 4.41 4.02
C TYR A 118 -2.49 3.90 4.28
N CYS A 119 -3.42 4.77 4.68
CA CYS A 119 -4.83 4.42 4.87
C CYS A 119 -5.47 3.87 3.59
N ALA A 120 -5.19 4.49 2.43
CA ALA A 120 -5.70 4.01 1.15
C ALA A 120 -5.20 2.59 0.84
N VAL A 121 -3.90 2.33 1.03
CA VAL A 121 -3.32 0.98 0.89
C VAL A 121 -3.97 0.01 1.88
N ALA A 122 -4.07 0.37 3.16
CA ALA A 122 -4.64 -0.49 4.20
C ALA A 122 -6.08 -0.90 3.87
N VAL A 123 -6.93 0.04 3.49
CA VAL A 123 -8.33 -0.23 3.09
C VAL A 123 -8.39 -1.12 1.86
N ARG A 124 -7.60 -0.82 0.82
CA ARG A 124 -7.53 -1.65 -0.39
C ARG A 124 -7.17 -3.09 -0.05
N ARG A 125 -6.12 -3.29 0.75
CA ARG A 125 -5.66 -4.63 1.15
C ARG A 125 -6.69 -5.38 1.99
N ILE A 126 -7.38 -4.71 2.90
CA ILE A 126 -8.49 -5.31 3.69
C ILE A 126 -9.62 -5.77 2.75
N ARG A 127 -10.04 -4.92 1.79
CA ARG A 127 -11.08 -5.26 0.81
C ARG A 127 -10.68 -6.41 -0.13
N GLU A 128 -9.39 -6.53 -0.43
CA GLU A 128 -8.82 -7.64 -1.19
C GLU A 128 -8.72 -8.96 -0.39
N GLY A 129 -9.11 -8.96 0.89
CA GLY A 129 -9.09 -10.15 1.76
C GLY A 129 -7.79 -10.35 2.53
N TYR A 130 -6.99 -9.29 2.68
CA TYR A 130 -5.68 -9.31 3.34
C TYR A 130 -5.62 -8.37 4.56
N PRO A 131 -6.40 -8.62 5.62
CA PRO A 131 -6.29 -7.89 6.87
C PRO A 131 -4.96 -8.21 7.59
N LEU A 132 -4.50 -7.29 8.44
CA LEU A 132 -3.42 -7.59 9.37
C LEU A 132 -3.96 -8.53 10.45
N SER A 133 -3.33 -9.68 10.63
CA SER A 133 -3.75 -10.67 11.63
C SER A 133 -3.28 -10.30 13.05
N GLU A 134 -2.15 -9.61 13.15
CA GLU A 134 -1.52 -9.20 14.42
C GLU A 134 -0.99 -7.78 14.25
N CYS A 135 -1.40 -6.87 15.14
CA CYS A 135 -0.90 -5.51 15.22
C CYS A 135 -0.61 -5.25 16.70
N GLU A 136 0.63 -5.47 17.11
CA GLU A 136 1.11 -5.14 18.45
C GLU A 136 1.85 -3.82 18.36
N ALA A 137 1.31 -2.80 19.01
CA ALA A 137 1.96 -1.51 19.15
C ALA A 137 2.28 -1.30 20.63
N GLU A 138 3.53 -1.54 20.99
CA GLU A 138 4.03 -1.33 22.35
C GLU A 138 4.31 0.17 22.57
N GLU A 139 4.04 0.66 23.79
CA GLU A 139 4.40 2.03 24.23
C GLU A 139 3.80 3.19 23.39
N VAL A 140 2.58 3.04 22.87
CA VAL A 140 1.89 4.12 22.14
C VAL A 140 1.22 5.12 23.10
N ASP A 141 1.43 6.42 22.86
CA ASP A 141 0.74 7.53 23.55
C ASP A 141 -0.79 7.40 23.43
N GLU A 142 -1.52 7.67 24.51
CA GLU A 142 -2.98 7.56 24.55
C GLU A 142 -3.67 8.41 23.46
N LYS A 143 -3.14 9.60 23.17
CA LYS A 143 -3.69 10.48 22.11
C LYS A 143 -3.57 9.84 20.74
N VAL A 144 -2.46 9.15 20.48
CA VAL A 144 -2.22 8.45 19.21
C VAL A 144 -3.15 7.25 19.11
N ARG A 145 -3.38 6.53 20.21
CA ARG A 145 -4.33 5.41 20.26
C ARG A 145 -5.77 5.88 19.98
N HIS A 146 -6.19 6.99 20.60
CA HIS A 146 -7.50 7.59 20.37
C HIS A 146 -7.68 8.03 18.92
N ALA A 147 -6.72 8.77 18.36
CA ALA A 147 -6.76 9.18 16.96
C ALA A 147 -6.79 7.98 16.00
N ALA A 148 -6.00 6.94 16.26
CA ALA A 148 -5.98 5.73 15.45
C ALA A 148 -7.33 5.00 15.48
N HIS A 149 -8.00 4.96 16.63
CA HIS A 149 -9.34 4.39 16.75
C HIS A 149 -10.37 5.17 15.92
N GLU A 150 -10.40 6.49 16.05
CA GLU A 150 -11.30 7.33 15.25
C GLU A 150 -11.05 7.20 13.75
N ILE A 151 -9.79 7.20 13.32
CA ILE A 151 -9.43 6.96 11.93
C ILE A 151 -9.92 5.57 11.51
N GLY A 152 -9.74 4.54 12.33
CA GLY A 152 -10.23 3.18 12.03
C GLY A 152 -11.73 3.11 11.77
N GLU A 153 -12.54 3.79 12.58
CA GLU A 153 -14.00 3.87 12.41
C GLU A 153 -14.40 4.58 11.11
N LEU A 154 -13.60 5.54 10.63
CA LEU A 154 -13.84 6.20 9.34
C LEU A 154 -13.59 5.31 8.13
N LEU A 155 -12.80 4.25 8.30
CA LEU A 155 -12.38 3.34 7.23
C LEU A 155 -13.30 2.11 7.08
N GLN A 156 -14.25 1.90 8.00
CA GLN A 156 -15.28 0.85 7.94
C GLN A 156 -16.43 1.24 6.99
#